data_AF-A0A2D9N163-F1
#
_entry.id   AF-A0A2D9N163-F1
#
_cell.length_a   1.000
_cell.length_b   1.000
_cell.length_c   1.000
_cell.angle_alpha   90.00
_cell.angle_beta   90.00
_cell.angle_gamma   90.00
#
_symmetry.space_group_name_H-M   'P 1'
#
loop_
_entity.id
_entity.type
_entity.pdbx_description
1 polymer ?
#
loop_
_entity_poly.entity_id
_entity_poly.type
_entity_poly.pdbx_seq_one_letter_code
_entity_poly.pdbx_strand_id
1 'polypeptide(L)'
;MKLVVFAHVPPPFHGQSFMVQQLLDELRGEGGDGIEVFHVDARLSRDIDDIASASPRKLFLLLRFCLRAIWLRISRGATHFYYVPAPGLRNAVYRDWIVMLFCRPFYRKIVYHYQAAGLGGWLEKEARSWEHWISRLLLGRAALSIALGDYYHEDAARLEPHKIVTIPNCSPDPCPDYDTQIKPQQQARAEALGQAGTWRVLYLSLCYREKGLFDLVEAVAEVNARLQAKGLAKRVQLDVAGKFYLPEEEAEFIKRIGGADLNDGEGPLVVFHGFADEEKKLELLGQADAFSLPSYYSFEAHPVCLVEAMAYGLPIVATRWRILPELFPEGYEGLVDIQSPEQIADRLERFIGRTDEAGLRDRYLRHFTREAFGERVRTALLSLEEE
;
A
#
# COMPACT_ATOMS: atom_id res chain seq x y z
N MET A 1 2.91 26.24 -12.68
CA MET A 1 2.13 25.08 -13.11
C MET A 1 0.68 25.15 -12.62
N LYS A 2 -0.30 24.75 -13.44
CA LYS A 2 -1.72 24.60 -13.04
C LYS A 2 -2.19 23.17 -13.28
N LEU A 3 -2.52 22.45 -12.21
CA LEU A 3 -2.73 21.00 -12.19
C LEU A 3 -4.18 20.65 -11.87
N VAL A 4 -4.79 19.77 -12.66
CA VAL A 4 -6.04 19.10 -12.30
C VAL A 4 -5.73 17.69 -11.83
N VAL A 5 -5.98 17.41 -10.55
CA VAL A 5 -5.94 16.07 -9.97
C VAL A 5 -7.30 15.42 -10.17
N PHE A 6 -7.36 14.41 -11.03
CA PHE A 6 -8.55 13.59 -11.27
C PHE A 6 -8.37 12.25 -10.59
N ALA A 7 -8.80 12.18 -9.33
CA ALA A 7 -8.72 10.99 -8.50
C ALA A 7 -9.68 11.13 -7.31
N HIS A 8 -10.15 10.02 -6.75
CA HIS A 8 -10.97 10.07 -5.55
C HIS A 8 -10.11 10.07 -4.28
N VAL A 9 -10.64 10.71 -3.24
CA VAL A 9 -10.10 10.71 -1.86
C VAL A 9 -11.05 9.91 -0.96
N PRO A 10 -10.65 9.56 0.28
CA PRO A 10 -11.52 8.83 1.19
C PRO A 10 -12.83 9.60 1.50
N PRO A 11 -13.91 8.88 1.90
CA PRO A 11 -14.14 7.44 1.78
C PRO A 11 -14.49 6.98 0.33
N PRO A 12 -14.25 5.69 -0.03
CA PRO A 12 -13.75 4.62 0.83
C PRO A 12 -12.24 4.73 1.15
N PHE A 13 -11.86 4.24 2.33
CA PHE A 13 -10.46 4.19 2.75
C PHE A 13 -9.77 2.96 2.14
N HIS A 14 -8.76 3.21 1.31
CA HIS A 14 -7.82 2.20 0.82
C HIS A 14 -6.52 2.90 0.40
N GLY A 15 -5.45 2.14 0.12
CA GLY A 15 -4.11 2.70 -0.14
C GLY A 15 -4.09 3.83 -1.18
N GLN A 16 -4.70 3.62 -2.35
CA GLN A 16 -4.79 4.67 -3.38
C GLN A 16 -5.49 5.94 -2.89
N SER A 17 -6.68 5.86 -2.28
CA SER A 17 -7.43 7.06 -1.90
C SER A 17 -6.68 7.83 -0.80
N PHE A 18 -6.10 7.11 0.15
CA PHE A 18 -5.21 7.68 1.17
C PHE A 18 -4.03 8.43 0.53
N MET A 19 -3.33 7.83 -0.43
CA MET A 19 -2.18 8.47 -1.08
C MET A 19 -2.55 9.69 -1.94
N VAL A 20 -3.73 9.68 -2.55
CA VAL A 20 -4.27 10.88 -3.24
C VAL A 20 -4.56 11.99 -2.23
N GLN A 21 -5.06 11.67 -1.03
CA GLN A 21 -5.24 12.65 0.04
C GLN A 21 -3.88 13.24 0.46
N GLN A 22 -2.87 12.40 0.72
CA GLN A 22 -1.51 12.85 1.06
C GLN A 22 -0.93 13.77 -0.01
N LEU A 23 -1.09 13.42 -1.30
CA LEU A 23 -0.71 14.26 -2.43
C LEU A 23 -1.38 15.63 -2.40
N LEU A 24 -2.69 15.68 -2.21
CA LEU A 24 -3.43 16.94 -2.20
C LEU A 24 -3.04 17.83 -1.02
N ASP A 25 -2.82 17.23 0.15
CA ASP A 25 -2.42 17.96 1.36
C ASP A 25 -1.00 18.55 1.18
N GLU A 26 -0.09 17.81 0.55
CA GLU A 26 1.26 18.28 0.24
C GLU A 26 1.30 19.37 -0.84
N LEU A 27 0.50 19.23 -1.90
CA LEU A 27 0.51 20.21 -2.98
C LEU A 27 -0.29 21.48 -2.66
N ARG A 28 -1.18 21.45 -1.66
CA ARG A 28 -1.96 22.62 -1.20
C ARG A 28 -1.38 23.32 0.03
N GLY A 29 -0.46 22.67 0.75
CA GLY A 29 0.19 23.23 1.94
C GLY A 29 1.14 24.39 1.64
N GLU A 30 1.79 24.91 2.68
CA GLU A 30 2.70 26.08 2.62
C GLU A 30 3.96 25.87 1.75
N GLY A 31 4.20 24.65 1.24
CA GLY A 31 5.24 24.33 0.26
C GLY A 31 4.76 24.18 -1.19
N GLY A 32 3.49 24.48 -1.49
CA GLY A 32 2.89 24.40 -2.84
C GLY A 32 3.35 25.48 -3.83
N ASP A 33 4.50 26.11 -3.59
CA ASP A 33 4.99 27.22 -4.39
C ASP A 33 5.11 26.81 -5.87
N GLY A 34 4.40 27.55 -6.73
CA GLY A 34 4.42 27.33 -8.18
C GLY A 34 3.44 26.30 -8.73
N ILE A 35 2.66 25.58 -7.91
CA ILE A 35 1.63 24.63 -8.38
C ILE A 35 0.24 25.03 -7.89
N GLU A 36 -0.60 25.56 -8.78
CA GLU A 36 -2.02 25.77 -8.49
C GLU A 36 -2.81 24.47 -8.72
N VAL A 37 -3.34 23.88 -7.64
CA VAL A 37 -4.01 22.57 -7.68
C VAL A 37 -5.54 22.69 -7.68
N PHE A 38 -6.18 22.11 -8.69
CA PHE A 38 -7.60 21.85 -8.73
C PHE A 38 -7.86 20.36 -8.58
N HIS A 39 -8.92 19.99 -7.85
CA HIS A 39 -9.26 18.58 -7.63
C HIS A 39 -10.66 18.27 -8.14
N VAL A 40 -10.75 17.16 -8.88
CA VAL A 40 -12.01 16.51 -9.26
C VAL A 40 -12.08 15.20 -8.49
N ASP A 41 -12.84 15.18 -7.39
CA ASP A 41 -13.11 13.97 -6.61
C ASP A 41 -13.98 13.01 -7.43
N ALA A 42 -13.31 12.14 -8.19
CA ALA A 42 -13.91 11.21 -9.14
C ALA A 42 -14.49 9.96 -8.46
N ARG A 43 -15.23 10.16 -7.36
CA ARG A 43 -15.81 9.10 -6.55
C ARG A 43 -17.03 8.50 -7.23
N LEU A 44 -16.86 7.28 -7.77
CA LEU A 44 -17.93 6.54 -8.44
C LEU A 44 -18.74 5.65 -7.49
N SER A 45 -18.19 5.33 -6.33
CA SER A 45 -18.77 4.43 -5.34
C SER A 45 -18.52 4.96 -3.93
N ARG A 46 -19.49 4.78 -3.02
CA ARG A 46 -19.36 5.17 -1.60
C ARG A 46 -18.63 4.08 -0.80
N ASP A 47 -18.78 2.83 -1.23
CA ASP A 47 -18.21 1.64 -0.61
C ASP A 47 -17.30 0.88 -1.59
N ILE A 48 -16.37 0.09 -1.04
CA ILE A 48 -15.42 -0.72 -1.82
C ILE A 48 -16.15 -1.78 -2.66
N ASP A 49 -17.24 -2.34 -2.13
CA ASP A 49 -18.06 -3.39 -2.75
C ASP A 49 -18.71 -2.94 -4.07
N ASP A 50 -18.86 -1.62 -4.24
CA ASP A 50 -19.46 -1.04 -5.43
C ASP A 50 -18.42 -0.65 -6.50
N ILE A 51 -17.11 -0.85 -6.31
CA ILE A 51 -16.10 -0.33 -7.26
C ILE A 51 -16.15 -1.05 -8.63
N ALA A 52 -16.57 -2.32 -8.66
CA ALA A 52 -16.51 -3.17 -9.87
C ALA A 52 -17.81 -3.22 -10.72
N SER A 53 -18.96 -2.76 -10.19
CA SER A 53 -20.25 -2.89 -10.89
C SER A 53 -20.48 -1.72 -11.87
N ALA A 54 -20.68 -2.05 -13.15
CA ALA A 54 -21.06 -1.07 -14.17
C ALA A 54 -22.53 -0.66 -13.97
N SER A 55 -22.78 0.63 -13.74
CA SER A 55 -24.15 1.17 -13.69
C SER A 55 -24.27 2.42 -14.57
N PRO A 56 -25.43 2.64 -15.24
CA PRO A 56 -25.66 3.85 -16.04
C PRO A 56 -25.47 5.13 -15.25
N ARG A 57 -25.79 5.09 -13.94
CA ARG A 57 -25.55 6.19 -13.00
C ARG A 57 -24.05 6.49 -12.84
N LYS A 58 -23.20 5.46 -12.72
CA LYS A 58 -21.74 5.63 -12.62
C LYS A 58 -21.16 6.21 -13.91
N LEU A 59 -21.66 5.80 -15.07
CA LEU A 59 -21.25 6.40 -16.34
C LEU A 59 -21.63 7.89 -16.41
N PHE A 60 -22.85 8.25 -16.05
CA PHE A 60 -23.28 9.65 -16.01
C PHE A 60 -22.44 10.49 -15.03
N LEU A 61 -22.14 9.95 -13.84
CA LEU A 61 -21.25 10.60 -12.88
C LEU A 61 -19.85 10.80 -13.43
N LEU A 62 -19.29 9.78 -14.09
CA LEU A 62 -17.98 9.85 -14.74
C LEU A 62 -17.92 10.96 -15.80
N LEU A 63 -18.95 11.04 -16.65
CA LEU A 63 -19.07 12.10 -17.66
C LEU A 63 -19.16 13.47 -17.00
N ARG A 64 -19.92 13.62 -15.92
CA ARG A 64 -20.00 14.88 -15.15
C ARG A 64 -18.64 15.28 -14.58
N PHE A 65 -17.84 14.32 -14.10
CA PHE A 65 -16.47 14.58 -13.63
C PHE A 65 -15.55 15.01 -14.79
N CYS A 66 -15.65 14.36 -15.95
CA CYS A 66 -14.91 14.76 -17.15
C CYS A 66 -15.27 16.19 -17.58
N LEU A 67 -16.55 16.53 -17.62
CA LEU A 67 -17.02 17.90 -17.93
C LEU A 67 -16.50 18.92 -16.92
N ARG A 68 -16.45 18.58 -15.63
CA ARG A 68 -15.84 19.45 -14.59
C ARG A 68 -14.35 19.65 -14.85
N ALA A 69 -13.60 18.62 -15.22
CA ALA A 69 -12.20 18.75 -15.59
C ALA A 69 -12.03 19.65 -16.83
N ILE A 70 -12.82 19.46 -17.87
CA ILE A 70 -12.78 20.31 -19.08
C ILE A 70 -13.13 21.76 -18.73
N TRP A 71 -14.13 21.97 -17.86
CA TRP A 71 -14.47 23.31 -17.38
C TRP A 71 -13.31 23.97 -16.63
N LEU A 72 -12.57 23.24 -15.79
CA LEU A 72 -11.37 23.76 -15.12
C LEU A 72 -10.27 24.13 -16.12
N ARG A 73 -10.07 23.33 -17.17
CA ARG A 73 -9.16 23.66 -18.27
C ARG A 73 -9.54 24.99 -18.93
N ILE A 74 -10.81 25.18 -19.27
CA ILE A 74 -11.30 26.37 -20.00
C ILE A 74 -11.33 27.61 -19.10
N SER A 75 -11.87 27.48 -17.88
CA SER A 75 -12.12 28.62 -16.98
C SER A 75 -10.89 29.05 -16.17
N ARG A 76 -10.01 28.11 -15.81
CA ARG A 76 -8.83 28.40 -14.96
C ARG A 76 -7.51 28.30 -15.72
N GLY A 77 -7.54 27.81 -16.96
CA GLY A 77 -6.34 27.65 -17.79
C GLY A 77 -5.45 26.49 -17.37
N ALA A 78 -5.95 25.51 -16.60
CA ALA A 78 -5.16 24.38 -16.13
C ALA A 78 -4.59 23.53 -17.27
N THR A 79 -3.29 23.31 -17.35
CA THR A 79 -2.65 22.66 -18.52
C THR A 79 -2.24 21.22 -18.26
N HIS A 80 -2.12 20.82 -16.99
CA HIS A 80 -1.67 19.50 -16.56
C HIS A 80 -2.83 18.66 -16.02
N PHE A 81 -2.89 17.39 -16.41
CA PHE A 81 -3.90 16.44 -15.96
C PHE A 81 -3.22 15.29 -15.23
N TYR A 82 -3.40 15.24 -13.92
CA TYR A 82 -2.93 14.17 -13.07
C TYR A 82 -4.02 13.11 -12.93
N TYR A 83 -3.65 11.86 -13.18
CA TYR A 83 -4.56 10.74 -13.18
C TYR A 83 -3.93 9.51 -12.53
N VAL A 84 -4.76 8.68 -11.91
CA VAL A 84 -4.33 7.40 -11.32
C VAL A 84 -4.85 6.27 -12.22
N PRO A 85 -3.98 5.61 -13.00
CA PRO A 85 -4.39 4.49 -13.84
C PRO A 85 -4.92 3.32 -12.99
N ALA A 86 -5.89 2.62 -13.54
CA ALA A 86 -6.42 1.37 -12.99
C ALA A 86 -5.37 0.25 -13.02
N PRO A 87 -5.53 -0.77 -12.15
CA PRO A 87 -4.86 -2.04 -12.35
C PRO A 87 -5.31 -2.68 -13.68
N GLY A 88 -4.60 -3.72 -14.10
CA GLY A 88 -4.87 -4.52 -15.31
C GLY A 88 -6.17 -5.33 -15.28
N LEU A 89 -7.30 -4.70 -14.94
CA LEU A 89 -8.64 -5.28 -14.97
C LEU A 89 -9.46 -4.61 -16.07
N ARG A 90 -9.93 -5.39 -17.06
CA ARG A 90 -10.62 -4.89 -18.28
C ARG A 90 -11.64 -3.77 -18.00
N ASN A 91 -12.58 -4.01 -17.08
CA ASN A 91 -13.64 -3.04 -16.76
C ASN A 91 -13.08 -1.72 -16.18
N ALA A 92 -12.01 -1.80 -15.40
CA ALA A 92 -11.35 -0.63 -14.83
C ALA A 92 -10.55 0.14 -15.90
N VAL A 93 -9.85 -0.57 -16.79
CA VAL A 93 -9.14 0.03 -17.93
C VAL A 93 -10.10 0.72 -18.90
N TYR A 94 -11.27 0.14 -19.16
CA TYR A 94 -12.28 0.76 -20.02
C TYR A 94 -12.82 2.07 -19.45
N ARG A 95 -12.95 2.17 -18.12
CA ARG A 95 -13.28 3.44 -17.46
C ARG A 95 -12.19 4.48 -17.70
N ASP A 96 -10.92 4.08 -17.62
CA ASP A 96 -9.80 4.98 -17.88
C ASP A 96 -9.80 5.47 -19.33
N TRP A 97 -10.14 4.60 -20.29
CA TRP A 97 -10.34 5.00 -21.68
C TRP A 97 -11.42 6.08 -21.84
N ILE A 98 -12.56 5.93 -21.14
CA ILE A 98 -13.62 6.94 -21.18
C ILE A 98 -13.07 8.28 -20.65
N VAL A 99 -12.39 8.28 -19.51
CA VAL A 99 -11.81 9.52 -18.96
C VAL A 99 -10.82 10.15 -19.94
N MET A 100 -9.91 9.34 -20.50
CA MET A 100 -8.89 9.84 -21.43
C MET A 100 -9.48 10.32 -22.75
N LEU A 101 -10.49 9.65 -23.29
CA LEU A 101 -11.18 10.07 -24.51
C LEU A 101 -11.75 11.50 -24.35
N PHE A 102 -12.32 11.81 -23.20
CA PHE A 102 -12.91 13.13 -22.94
C PHE A 102 -11.90 14.16 -22.46
N CYS A 103 -10.98 13.81 -21.57
CA CYS A 103 -10.11 14.78 -20.92
C CYS A 103 -8.83 15.03 -21.73
N ARG A 104 -8.17 13.98 -22.22
CA ARG A 104 -6.83 14.06 -22.81
C ARG A 104 -6.68 15.13 -23.91
N PRO A 105 -7.61 15.30 -24.87
CA PRO A 105 -7.46 16.31 -25.92
C PRO A 105 -7.37 17.77 -25.43
N PHE A 106 -7.82 18.03 -24.21
CA PHE A 106 -7.88 19.37 -23.64
C PHE A 106 -6.64 19.76 -22.81
N TYR A 107 -5.83 18.79 -22.41
CA TYR A 107 -4.66 18.99 -21.56
C TYR A 107 -3.35 18.79 -22.33
N ARG A 108 -2.34 19.59 -21.99
CA ARG A 108 -1.03 19.56 -22.68
C ARG A 108 -0.12 18.45 -22.17
N LYS A 109 -0.09 18.26 -20.85
CA LYS A 109 0.78 17.31 -20.18
C LYS A 109 -0.09 16.38 -19.33
N ILE A 110 0.00 15.07 -19.59
CA ILE A 110 -0.65 14.02 -18.80
C ILE A 110 0.37 13.47 -17.81
N VAL A 111 -0.02 13.37 -16.55
CA VAL A 111 0.78 12.80 -15.47
C VAL A 111 0.04 11.58 -14.93
N TYR A 112 0.69 10.42 -14.97
CA TYR A 112 0.19 9.23 -14.28
C TYR A 112 0.91 9.03 -12.96
N HIS A 113 0.15 8.64 -11.95
CA HIS A 113 0.71 8.09 -10.71
C HIS A 113 0.08 6.73 -10.48
N TYR A 114 0.89 5.70 -10.68
CA TYR A 114 0.47 4.31 -10.57
C TYR A 114 0.32 3.95 -9.09
N GLN A 115 -0.88 3.53 -8.70
CA GLN A 115 -1.19 3.13 -7.31
C GLN A 115 -1.51 1.63 -7.19
N ALA A 116 -1.56 0.93 -8.32
CA ALA A 116 -1.70 -0.51 -8.43
C ALA A 116 -0.78 -1.03 -9.54
N ALA A 117 -0.33 -2.27 -9.42
CA ALA A 117 0.50 -2.92 -10.41
C ALA A 117 -0.32 -3.61 -11.51
N GLY A 118 0.30 -3.87 -12.66
CA GLY A 118 -0.15 -4.88 -13.62
C GLY A 118 -0.91 -4.34 -14.83
N LEU A 119 -0.94 -3.03 -15.06
CA LEU A 119 -1.55 -2.49 -16.28
C LEU A 119 -0.72 -2.86 -17.52
N GLY A 120 0.60 -2.72 -17.44
CA GLY A 120 1.53 -3.14 -18.48
C GLY A 120 1.52 -4.66 -18.67
N GLY A 121 1.46 -5.41 -17.57
CA GLY A 121 1.32 -6.88 -17.61
C GLY A 121 0.03 -7.34 -18.29
N TRP A 122 -1.11 -6.72 -17.97
CA TRP A 122 -2.39 -7.00 -18.63
C TRP A 122 -2.35 -6.65 -20.12
N LEU A 123 -1.75 -5.50 -20.46
CA LEU A 123 -1.55 -5.13 -21.86
C LEU A 123 -0.82 -6.26 -22.57
N GLU A 124 0.36 -6.66 -22.13
CA GLU A 124 1.17 -7.66 -22.83
C GLU A 124 0.54 -9.06 -22.91
N LYS A 125 -0.11 -9.53 -21.84
CA LYS A 125 -0.47 -10.95 -21.70
C LYS A 125 -1.94 -11.24 -21.95
N GLU A 126 -2.83 -10.28 -21.74
CA GLU A 126 -4.28 -10.50 -21.72
C GLU A 126 -5.07 -9.63 -22.70
N ALA A 127 -4.57 -8.43 -23.02
CA ALA A 127 -5.27 -7.51 -23.89
C ALA A 127 -5.35 -8.04 -25.33
N ARG A 128 -6.53 -7.93 -25.93
CA ARG A 128 -6.76 -8.20 -27.35
C ARG A 128 -6.06 -7.11 -28.17
N SER A 129 -5.72 -7.40 -29.42
CA SER A 129 -5.01 -6.47 -30.30
C SER A 129 -5.69 -5.09 -30.41
N TRP A 130 -7.02 -5.04 -30.41
CA TRP A 130 -7.77 -3.79 -30.43
C TRP A 130 -7.73 -3.05 -29.08
N GLU A 131 -7.75 -3.77 -27.95
CA GLU A 131 -7.63 -3.17 -26.60
C GLU A 131 -6.24 -2.55 -26.41
N HIS A 132 -5.22 -3.23 -26.92
CA HIS A 132 -3.86 -2.70 -27.03
C HIS A 132 -3.81 -1.40 -27.81
N TRP A 133 -4.42 -1.38 -29.00
CA TRP A 133 -4.43 -0.21 -29.87
C TRP A 133 -5.14 0.98 -29.21
N ILE A 134 -6.34 0.76 -28.63
CA ILE A 134 -7.08 1.80 -27.90
C ILE A 134 -6.29 2.29 -26.68
N SER A 135 -5.69 1.38 -25.92
CA SER A 135 -4.87 1.76 -24.75
C SER A 135 -3.67 2.60 -25.14
N ARG A 136 -2.95 2.25 -26.22
CA ARG A 136 -1.85 3.08 -26.72
C ARG A 136 -2.32 4.44 -27.20
N LEU A 137 -3.47 4.51 -27.86
CA LEU A 137 -4.03 5.76 -28.36
C LEU A 137 -4.45 6.70 -27.21
N LEU A 138 -5.13 6.18 -26.20
CA LEU A 138 -5.75 6.98 -25.14
C LEU A 138 -4.85 7.15 -23.90
N LEU A 139 -4.10 6.12 -23.53
CA LEU A 139 -3.25 6.10 -22.34
C LEU A 139 -1.76 6.25 -22.67
N GLY A 140 -1.34 6.13 -23.93
CA GLY A 140 0.09 6.19 -24.27
C GLY A 140 0.72 7.57 -24.08
N ARG A 141 2.05 7.64 -24.07
CA ARG A 141 2.84 8.88 -24.21
C ARG A 141 2.47 9.97 -23.19
N ALA A 142 2.26 9.58 -21.94
CA ALA A 142 2.16 10.55 -20.86
C ALA A 142 3.46 11.38 -20.76
N ALA A 143 3.35 12.61 -20.30
CA ALA A 143 4.54 13.45 -20.07
C ALA A 143 5.37 12.91 -18.90
N LEU A 144 4.69 12.40 -17.87
CA LEU A 144 5.32 11.82 -16.68
C LEU A 144 4.53 10.60 -16.21
N SER A 145 5.25 9.54 -15.85
CA SER A 145 4.72 8.40 -15.10
C SER A 145 5.47 8.25 -13.78
N ILE A 146 4.74 8.38 -12.69
CA ILE A 146 5.22 8.19 -11.32
C ILE A 146 4.92 6.74 -10.93
N ALA A 147 5.99 5.94 -10.79
CA ALA A 147 5.93 4.57 -10.30
C ALA A 147 6.31 4.53 -8.82
N LEU A 148 5.80 3.55 -8.08
CA LEU A 148 6.05 3.44 -6.62
C LEU A 148 7.41 2.81 -6.26
N GLY A 149 8.10 2.23 -7.24
CA GLY A 149 9.42 1.62 -7.13
C GLY A 149 9.97 1.30 -8.51
N ASP A 150 11.25 0.99 -8.56
CA ASP A 150 11.97 0.73 -9.82
C ASP A 150 11.44 -0.55 -10.48
N TYR A 151 11.03 -1.53 -9.67
CA TYR A 151 10.33 -2.75 -10.10
C TYR A 151 9.15 -2.47 -11.05
N TYR A 152 8.45 -1.35 -10.87
CA TYR A 152 7.27 -0.99 -11.69
C TYR A 152 7.56 -0.09 -12.88
N HIS A 153 8.83 0.23 -13.16
CA HIS A 153 9.18 0.99 -14.36
C HIS A 153 8.79 0.25 -15.63
N GLU A 154 8.97 -1.07 -15.67
CA GLU A 154 8.61 -1.87 -16.85
C GLU A 154 7.09 -1.82 -17.12
N ASP A 155 6.27 -1.87 -16.05
CA ASP A 155 4.81 -1.81 -16.16
C ASP A 155 4.37 -0.46 -16.74
N ALA A 156 4.94 0.64 -16.25
CA ALA A 156 4.67 1.99 -16.76
C ALA A 156 5.22 2.18 -18.19
N ALA A 157 6.38 1.61 -18.51
CA ALA A 157 7.05 1.73 -19.81
C ALA A 157 6.23 1.15 -20.96
N ARG A 158 5.30 0.21 -20.69
CA ARG A 158 4.41 -0.36 -21.73
C ARG A 158 3.48 0.68 -22.39
N LEU A 159 3.28 1.84 -21.74
CA LEU A 159 2.55 2.98 -22.31
C LEU A 159 3.46 4.06 -22.89
N GLU A 160 4.77 3.82 -23.01
CA GLU A 160 5.76 4.72 -23.62
C GLU A 160 5.70 6.18 -23.09
N PRO A 161 5.68 6.42 -21.77
CA PRO A 161 5.76 7.79 -21.25
C PRO A 161 7.10 8.44 -21.63
N HIS A 162 7.12 9.77 -21.69
CA HIS A 162 8.36 10.52 -21.98
C HIS A 162 9.37 10.44 -20.81
N LYS A 163 8.85 10.37 -19.58
CA LYS A 163 9.64 10.30 -18.35
C LYS A 163 8.99 9.36 -17.35
N ILE A 164 9.80 8.53 -16.70
CA ILE A 164 9.40 7.68 -15.57
C ILE A 164 10.22 8.10 -14.36
N VAL A 165 9.59 8.24 -13.20
CA VAL A 165 10.25 8.54 -11.93
C VAL A 165 9.73 7.63 -10.83
N THR A 166 10.59 7.35 -9.85
CA THR A 166 10.22 6.58 -8.66
C THR A 166 9.88 7.50 -7.51
N ILE A 167 8.63 7.41 -7.05
CA ILE A 167 8.16 8.09 -5.83
C ILE A 167 7.37 7.06 -5.02
N PRO A 168 7.96 6.51 -3.94
CA PRO A 168 7.27 5.53 -3.10
C PRO A 168 6.10 6.17 -2.34
N ASN A 169 5.20 5.33 -1.83
CA ASN A 169 4.16 5.82 -0.93
C ASN A 169 4.77 6.30 0.40
N CYS A 170 4.01 7.13 1.11
CA CYS A 170 4.39 7.71 2.40
C CYS A 170 3.33 7.46 3.46
N SER A 171 3.67 7.77 4.70
CA SER A 171 2.71 8.00 5.77
C SER A 171 3.12 9.24 6.59
N PRO A 172 2.17 9.92 7.25
CA PRO A 172 2.50 10.79 8.38
C PRO A 172 3.30 10.02 9.42
N ASP A 173 4.17 10.70 10.17
CA ASP A 173 4.94 10.08 11.24
C ASP A 173 4.06 9.94 12.49
N PRO A 174 3.68 8.72 12.89
CA PRO A 174 2.86 8.51 14.08
C PRO A 174 3.69 8.54 15.36
N CYS A 175 5.02 8.62 15.28
CA CYS A 175 5.93 8.46 16.41
C CYS A 175 6.97 9.59 16.49
N PRO A 176 6.57 10.86 16.69
CA PRO A 176 7.53 11.96 16.83
C PRO A 176 8.46 11.77 18.04
N ASP A 177 7.98 11.11 19.10
CA ASP A 177 8.72 10.78 20.32
C ASP A 177 9.37 9.38 20.27
N TYR A 178 9.75 8.90 19.07
CA TYR A 178 10.28 7.54 18.88
C TYR A 178 11.47 7.25 19.80
N ASP A 179 12.50 8.11 19.79
CA ASP A 179 13.74 7.88 20.55
C ASP A 179 13.56 8.01 22.06
N THR A 180 12.60 8.82 22.51
CA THR A 180 12.40 9.13 23.94
C THR A 180 11.37 8.21 24.61
N GLN A 181 10.42 7.66 23.86
CA GLN A 181 9.34 6.83 24.40
C GLN A 181 9.25 5.45 23.75
N ILE A 182 9.07 5.37 22.43
CA ILE A 182 8.74 4.11 21.75
C ILE A 182 9.92 3.13 21.80
N LYS A 183 11.12 3.58 21.42
CA LYS A 183 12.32 2.74 21.38
C LYS A 183 12.71 2.20 22.76
N PRO A 184 12.78 3.00 23.85
CA PRO A 184 13.01 2.46 25.19
C PRO A 184 11.95 1.45 25.64
N GLN A 185 10.67 1.66 25.31
CA GLN A 185 9.60 0.71 25.65
C GLN A 185 9.76 -0.62 24.90
N GLN A 186 10.09 -0.58 23.61
CA GLN A 186 10.37 -1.77 22.81
C GLN A 186 11.58 -2.54 23.35
N GLN A 187 12.65 -1.84 23.73
CA GLN A 187 13.83 -2.44 24.34
C GLN A 187 13.51 -3.09 25.69
N ALA A 188 12.74 -2.42 26.55
CA ALA A 188 12.32 -2.99 27.83
C ALA A 188 11.45 -4.24 27.65
N ARG A 189 10.54 -4.27 26.65
CA ARG A 189 9.75 -5.47 26.32
C ARG A 189 10.64 -6.60 25.81
N ALA A 190 11.60 -6.29 24.92
CA ALA A 190 12.55 -7.26 24.39
C ALA A 190 13.42 -7.89 25.50
N GLU A 191 13.91 -7.09 26.45
CA GLU A 191 14.66 -7.57 27.61
C GLU A 191 13.80 -8.44 28.54
N ALA A 192 12.56 -8.02 28.79
CA ALA A 192 11.62 -8.77 29.64
C ALA A 192 11.25 -10.15 29.06
N LEU A 193 11.28 -10.30 27.73
CA LEU A 193 10.98 -11.54 27.00
C LEU A 193 12.07 -12.63 27.18
N GLY A 194 13.14 -12.35 27.94
CA GLY A 194 14.35 -13.19 28.06
C GLY A 194 14.08 -14.69 28.23
N GLN A 195 13.22 -15.08 29.17
CA GLN A 195 12.87 -16.49 29.43
C GLN A 195 11.38 -16.81 29.31
N ALA A 196 10.50 -15.83 29.53
CA ALA A 196 9.06 -16.02 29.46
C ALA A 196 8.37 -14.75 28.92
N GLY A 197 7.17 -14.92 28.36
CA GLY A 197 6.33 -13.80 27.93
C GLY A 197 5.80 -13.91 26.51
N THR A 198 5.03 -12.91 26.11
CA THR A 198 4.37 -12.84 24.80
C THR A 198 5.08 -11.84 23.89
N TRP A 199 5.53 -12.32 22.73
CA TRP A 199 6.02 -11.48 21.64
C TRP A 199 4.91 -11.26 20.63
N ARG A 200 4.57 -10.00 20.35
CA ARG A 200 3.41 -9.64 19.53
C ARG A 200 3.81 -9.32 18.10
N VAL A 201 3.26 -10.08 17.15
CA VAL A 201 3.40 -9.86 15.71
C VAL A 201 2.10 -9.24 15.20
N LEU A 202 2.18 -8.11 14.52
CA LEU A 202 1.01 -7.47 13.91
C LEU A 202 0.92 -7.82 12.42
N TYR A 203 -0.27 -8.24 12.00
CA TYR A 203 -0.70 -8.24 10.61
C TYR A 203 -1.76 -7.15 10.43
N LEU A 204 -1.52 -6.22 9.50
CA LEU A 204 -2.45 -5.14 9.17
C LEU A 204 -2.62 -5.02 7.66
N SER A 205 -3.71 -5.56 7.12
CA SER A 205 -4.07 -5.49 5.70
C SER A 205 -5.48 -6.03 5.49
N LEU A 206 -6.02 -5.92 4.27
CA LEU A 206 -7.16 -6.74 3.85
C LEU A 206 -6.88 -8.22 4.14
N CYS A 207 -7.86 -8.92 4.69
CA CYS A 207 -7.74 -10.33 5.04
C CYS A 207 -8.05 -11.19 3.82
N TYR A 208 -7.14 -11.18 2.85
CA TYR A 208 -7.17 -12.10 1.71
C TYR A 208 -6.11 -13.18 1.87
N ARG A 209 -6.38 -14.37 1.33
CA ARG A 209 -5.36 -15.42 1.23
C ARG A 209 -4.09 -14.94 0.53
N GLU A 210 -4.24 -14.27 -0.60
CA GLU A 210 -3.09 -13.74 -1.35
C GLU A 210 -2.32 -12.64 -0.59
N LYS A 211 -2.87 -12.07 0.49
CA LYS A 211 -2.11 -11.16 1.36
C LYS A 211 -1.25 -11.90 2.40
N GLY A 212 -1.26 -13.24 2.36
CA GLY A 212 -0.39 -14.10 3.16
C GLY A 212 -0.90 -14.40 4.56
N LEU A 213 -2.12 -13.96 4.93
CA LEU A 213 -2.65 -14.15 6.28
C LEU A 213 -2.68 -15.63 6.70
N PHE A 214 -3.08 -16.53 5.79
CA PHE A 214 -3.20 -17.95 6.10
C PHE A 214 -1.83 -18.59 6.33
N ASP A 215 -0.83 -18.27 5.49
CA ASP A 215 0.54 -18.74 5.68
C ASP A 215 1.12 -18.23 7.01
N LEU A 216 0.80 -16.99 7.39
CA LEU A 216 1.22 -16.42 8.67
C LEU A 216 0.58 -17.11 9.87
N VAL A 217 -0.69 -17.53 9.76
CA VAL A 217 -1.37 -18.31 10.82
C VAL A 217 -0.69 -19.67 11.00
N GLU A 218 -0.35 -20.37 9.92
CA GLU A 218 0.38 -21.64 10.01
C GLU A 218 1.78 -21.44 10.62
N ALA A 219 2.48 -20.38 10.22
CA ALA A 219 3.78 -20.04 10.78
C ALA A 219 3.74 -19.77 12.29
N VAL A 220 2.64 -19.17 12.79
CA VAL A 220 2.43 -18.92 14.22
C VAL A 220 2.20 -20.21 15.00
N ALA A 221 1.42 -21.15 14.44
CA ALA A 221 1.28 -22.48 15.03
C ALA A 221 2.64 -23.19 15.12
N GLU A 222 3.39 -23.16 14.02
CA GLU A 222 4.69 -23.83 13.93
C GLU A 222 5.72 -23.24 14.90
N VAL A 223 5.89 -21.91 14.93
CA VAL A 223 6.89 -21.28 15.82
C VAL A 223 6.59 -21.55 17.28
N ASN A 224 5.32 -21.52 17.70
CA ASN A 224 4.94 -21.83 19.09
C ASN A 224 5.18 -23.30 19.42
N ALA A 225 4.90 -24.24 18.51
CA ALA A 225 5.23 -25.65 18.70
C ALA A 225 6.74 -25.87 18.91
N ARG A 226 7.59 -25.16 18.13
CA ARG A 226 9.05 -25.20 18.28
C ARG A 226 9.51 -24.63 19.63
N LEU A 227 8.92 -23.52 20.08
CA LEU A 227 9.22 -22.92 21.38
C LEU A 227 8.87 -23.86 22.54
N GLN A 228 7.70 -24.50 22.48
CA GLN A 228 7.27 -25.50 23.45
C GLN A 228 8.19 -26.73 23.45
N ALA A 229 8.58 -27.24 22.28
CA ALA A 229 9.52 -28.36 22.17
C ALA A 229 10.91 -28.05 22.75
N LYS A 230 11.31 -26.78 22.73
CA LYS A 230 12.54 -26.27 23.37
C LYS A 230 12.39 -26.00 24.88
N GLY A 231 11.19 -26.19 25.44
CA GLY A 231 10.89 -25.91 26.84
C GLY A 231 10.92 -24.42 27.19
N LEU A 232 10.76 -23.54 26.20
CA LEU A 232 10.74 -22.09 26.42
C LEU A 232 9.32 -21.65 26.82
N ALA A 233 9.20 -20.90 27.90
CA ALA A 233 7.94 -20.30 28.35
C ALA A 233 7.58 -19.02 27.57
N LYS A 234 7.94 -18.96 26.28
CA LYS A 234 7.67 -17.84 25.38
C LYS A 234 6.52 -18.20 24.46
N ARG A 235 5.70 -17.21 24.12
CA ARG A 235 4.65 -17.34 23.10
C ARG A 235 4.78 -16.25 22.05
N VAL A 236 4.54 -16.62 20.80
CA VAL A 236 4.36 -15.67 19.69
C VAL A 236 2.87 -15.52 19.47
N GLN A 237 2.34 -14.31 19.72
CA GLN A 237 0.94 -13.98 19.44
C GLN A 237 0.86 -13.17 18.15
N LEU A 238 -0.08 -13.53 17.27
CA LEU A 238 -0.44 -12.77 16.09
C LEU A 238 -1.69 -11.94 16.34
N ASP A 239 -1.56 -10.62 16.25
CA ASP A 239 -2.68 -9.69 16.22
C ASP A 239 -3.05 -9.42 14.75
N VAL A 240 -4.27 -9.75 14.36
CA VAL A 240 -4.78 -9.62 12.98
C VAL A 240 -5.79 -8.49 12.93
N ALA A 241 -5.50 -7.45 12.15
CA ALA A 241 -6.41 -6.34 11.88
C ALA A 241 -6.64 -6.18 10.38
N GLY A 242 -7.90 -6.21 9.97
CA GLY A 242 -8.29 -6.23 8.58
C GLY A 242 -9.74 -6.68 8.39
N LYS A 243 -10.28 -6.36 7.21
CA LYS A 243 -11.61 -6.82 6.80
C LYS A 243 -11.50 -8.00 5.84
N PHE A 244 -12.31 -9.03 6.08
CA PHE A 244 -12.61 -10.06 5.08
C PHE A 244 -13.71 -9.56 4.14
N TYR A 245 -13.54 -9.76 2.84
CA TYR A 245 -14.57 -9.52 1.83
C TYR A 245 -15.10 -10.83 1.21
N LEU A 246 -14.42 -11.94 1.48
CA LEU A 246 -14.77 -13.28 1.04
C LEU A 246 -15.25 -14.06 2.27
N PRO A 247 -16.57 -14.25 2.46
CA PRO A 247 -17.14 -14.97 3.61
C PRO A 247 -16.57 -16.38 3.83
N GLU A 248 -16.11 -17.00 2.75
CA GLU A 248 -15.53 -18.33 2.68
C GLU A 248 -14.16 -18.34 3.35
N GLU A 249 -13.34 -17.34 3.03
CA GLU A 249 -12.02 -17.14 3.66
C GLU A 249 -12.18 -16.74 5.14
N GLU A 250 -13.18 -15.92 5.47
CA GLU A 250 -13.48 -15.58 6.86
C GLU A 250 -13.84 -16.83 7.68
N ALA A 251 -14.76 -17.65 7.17
CA ALA A 251 -15.18 -18.87 7.83
C ALA A 251 -14.02 -19.88 8.01
N GLU A 252 -13.16 -20.00 7.00
CA GLU A 252 -11.96 -20.84 7.07
C GLU A 252 -10.97 -20.32 8.12
N PHE A 253 -10.69 -19.02 8.13
CA PHE A 253 -9.80 -18.37 9.10
C PHE A 253 -10.31 -18.55 10.53
N ILE A 254 -11.58 -18.25 10.79
CA ILE A 254 -12.20 -18.40 12.12
C ILE A 254 -12.14 -19.86 12.59
N LYS A 255 -12.39 -20.82 11.69
CA LYS A 255 -12.26 -22.24 12.00
C LYS A 255 -10.81 -22.60 12.35
N ARG A 256 -9.83 -22.08 11.59
CA ARG A 256 -8.41 -22.39 11.77
C ARG A 256 -7.87 -21.88 13.11
N ILE A 257 -8.20 -20.65 13.50
CA ILE A 257 -7.72 -20.05 14.76
C ILE A 257 -8.34 -20.72 16.01
N GLY A 258 -9.42 -21.48 15.85
CA GLY A 258 -9.99 -22.33 16.90
C GLY A 258 -9.25 -23.67 17.11
N GLY A 259 -8.18 -23.93 16.37
CA GLY A 259 -7.36 -25.14 16.50
C GLY A 259 -6.62 -25.22 17.83
N ALA A 260 -6.45 -26.44 18.36
CA ALA A 260 -5.78 -26.66 19.65
C ALA A 260 -4.29 -26.28 19.64
N ASP A 261 -3.66 -26.24 18.47
CA ASP A 261 -2.28 -25.79 18.26
C ASP A 261 -2.14 -24.26 18.27
N LEU A 262 -3.26 -23.52 18.20
CA LEU A 262 -3.32 -22.06 18.27
C LEU A 262 -3.97 -21.54 19.56
N ASN A 263 -4.25 -22.42 20.52
CA ASN A 263 -4.87 -22.08 21.80
C ASN A 263 -4.16 -22.83 22.91
N ASP A 264 -3.59 -22.10 23.87
CA ASP A 264 -2.89 -22.67 25.02
C ASP A 264 -3.53 -22.24 26.35
N GLY A 265 -2.89 -22.58 27.48
CA GLY A 265 -3.39 -22.24 28.81
C GLY A 265 -3.38 -20.73 29.12
N GLU A 266 -2.66 -19.91 28.34
CA GLU A 266 -2.63 -18.46 28.45
C GLU A 266 -3.64 -17.76 27.51
N GLY A 267 -4.15 -18.48 26.50
CA GLY A 267 -5.23 -18.04 25.63
C GLY A 267 -4.94 -18.28 24.14
N PRO A 268 -5.58 -17.50 23.24
CA PRO A 268 -5.37 -17.65 21.80
C PRO A 268 -3.99 -17.11 21.38
N LEU A 269 -3.33 -17.81 20.47
CA LEU A 269 -2.11 -17.37 19.79
C LEU A 269 -2.42 -16.46 18.59
N VAL A 270 -3.67 -16.43 18.12
CA VAL A 270 -4.12 -15.51 17.06
C VAL A 270 -5.34 -14.74 17.55
N VAL A 271 -5.24 -13.41 17.58
CA VAL A 271 -6.30 -12.50 18.01
C VAL A 271 -6.78 -11.68 16.82
N PHE A 272 -8.05 -11.86 16.44
CA PHE A 272 -8.65 -11.11 15.34
C PHE A 272 -9.39 -9.87 15.86
N HIS A 273 -8.98 -8.69 15.42
CA HIS A 273 -9.52 -7.39 15.83
C HIS A 273 -10.58 -6.83 14.88
N GLY A 274 -10.82 -7.49 13.73
CA GLY A 274 -11.68 -6.95 12.69
C GLY A 274 -11.05 -5.74 11.98
N PHE A 275 -11.90 -4.87 11.42
CA PHE A 275 -11.44 -3.62 10.81
C PHE A 275 -10.91 -2.67 11.90
N ALA A 276 -9.63 -2.29 11.81
CA ALA A 276 -9.03 -1.27 12.66
C ALA A 276 -9.17 0.11 12.00
N ASP A 277 -9.83 1.04 12.69
CA ASP A 277 -9.79 2.46 12.35
C ASP A 277 -8.45 3.09 12.75
N GLU A 278 -8.30 4.41 12.60
CA GLU A 278 -7.04 5.09 12.87
C GLU A 278 -6.58 4.92 14.32
N GLU A 279 -7.48 5.06 15.30
CA GLU A 279 -7.15 4.91 16.72
C GLU A 279 -6.70 3.48 17.03
N LYS A 280 -7.46 2.49 16.58
CA LYS A 280 -7.12 1.08 16.80
C LYS A 280 -5.83 0.69 16.07
N LYS A 281 -5.59 1.22 14.88
CA LYS A 281 -4.36 1.00 14.11
C LYS A 281 -3.13 1.51 14.86
N LEU A 282 -3.18 2.74 15.39
CA LEU A 282 -2.08 3.33 16.17
C LEU A 282 -1.83 2.56 17.46
N GLU A 283 -2.89 2.10 18.14
CA GLU A 283 -2.80 1.25 19.32
C GLU A 283 -2.06 -0.06 19.00
N LEU A 284 -2.50 -0.78 17.96
CA LEU A 284 -1.93 -2.07 17.58
C LEU A 284 -0.46 -1.94 17.15
N LEU A 285 -0.12 -0.93 16.36
CA LEU A 285 1.27 -0.67 15.96
C LEU A 285 2.17 -0.34 17.16
N GLY A 286 1.68 0.43 18.14
CA GLY A 286 2.44 0.76 19.34
C GLY A 286 2.68 -0.42 20.29
N GLN A 287 1.74 -1.37 20.33
CA GLN A 287 1.83 -2.58 21.14
C GLN A 287 2.63 -3.71 20.48
N ALA A 288 2.79 -3.68 19.15
CA ALA A 288 3.51 -4.70 18.41
C ALA A 288 5.01 -4.72 18.76
N ASP A 289 5.60 -5.90 18.67
CA ASP A 289 7.05 -6.12 18.77
C ASP A 289 7.66 -6.47 17.40
N ALA A 290 6.85 -6.93 16.46
CA ALA A 290 7.18 -7.11 15.06
C ALA A 290 5.95 -6.96 14.17
N PHE A 291 6.18 -6.85 12.87
CA PHE A 291 5.14 -6.76 11.86
C PHE A 291 5.34 -7.83 10.78
N SER A 292 4.26 -8.35 10.21
CA SER A 292 4.37 -9.33 9.12
C SER A 292 3.33 -9.08 8.04
N LEU A 293 3.81 -8.99 6.79
CA LEU A 293 2.98 -8.96 5.59
C LEU A 293 3.60 -9.89 4.54
N PRO A 294 3.35 -11.21 4.61
CA PRO A 294 3.91 -12.18 3.68
C PRO A 294 3.06 -12.27 2.40
N SER A 295 2.76 -11.12 1.79
CA SER A 295 1.83 -10.99 0.67
C SER A 295 2.39 -11.59 -0.62
N TYR A 296 1.52 -12.25 -1.38
CA TYR A 296 1.76 -12.64 -2.77
C TYR A 296 0.63 -12.12 -3.68
N TYR A 297 0.01 -11.00 -3.27
CA TYR A 297 -1.13 -10.43 -3.95
C TYR A 297 -0.78 -9.94 -5.34
N SER A 298 -1.60 -10.33 -6.33
CA SER A 298 -1.33 -10.05 -7.75
C SER A 298 -1.33 -8.56 -8.11
N PHE A 299 -1.91 -7.70 -7.27
CA PHE A 299 -1.87 -6.24 -7.45
C PHE A 299 -1.07 -5.54 -6.34
N GLU A 300 -0.24 -6.29 -5.60
CA GLU A 300 0.58 -5.67 -4.57
C GLU A 300 1.46 -4.60 -5.20
N ALA A 301 1.30 -3.36 -4.76
CA ALA A 301 2.10 -2.24 -5.22
C ALA A 301 3.03 -1.86 -4.07
N HIS A 302 2.91 -0.69 -3.46
CA HIS A 302 3.74 -0.31 -2.31
C HIS A 302 2.87 -0.20 -1.04
N PRO A 303 2.83 -1.25 -0.17
CA PRO A 303 1.94 -1.28 0.98
C PRO A 303 2.25 -0.16 1.98
N VAL A 304 1.25 0.68 2.28
CA VAL A 304 1.39 1.76 3.27
C VAL A 304 1.57 1.19 4.68
N CYS A 305 0.98 0.04 5.00
CA CYS A 305 1.14 -0.58 6.33
C CYS A 305 2.58 -1.01 6.62
N LEU A 306 3.38 -1.35 5.61
CA LEU A 306 4.82 -1.60 5.79
C LEU A 306 5.57 -0.30 6.13
N VAL A 307 5.21 0.80 5.48
CA VAL A 307 5.76 2.14 5.78
C VAL A 307 5.41 2.56 7.21
N GLU A 308 4.16 2.34 7.63
CA GLU A 308 3.71 2.62 8.99
C GLU A 308 4.46 1.75 10.01
N ALA A 309 4.65 0.46 9.75
CA ALA A 309 5.45 -0.42 10.62
C ALA A 309 6.92 0.02 10.73
N MET A 310 7.52 0.50 9.63
CA MET A 310 8.86 1.10 9.65
C MET A 310 8.89 2.39 10.47
N ALA A 311 7.82 3.20 10.45
CA ALA A 311 7.72 4.39 11.28
C ALA A 311 7.72 4.05 12.78
N TYR A 312 7.19 2.90 13.17
CA TYR A 312 7.29 2.37 14.55
C TYR A 312 8.62 1.64 14.83
N GLY A 313 9.54 1.56 13.87
CA GLY A 313 10.80 0.83 14.04
C GLY A 313 10.57 -0.64 14.42
N LEU A 314 9.59 -1.29 13.78
CA LEU A 314 9.32 -2.71 14.01
C LEU A 314 10.18 -3.57 13.08
N PRO A 315 10.78 -4.67 13.57
CA PRO A 315 11.23 -5.76 12.70
C PRO A 315 10.08 -6.28 11.83
N ILE A 316 10.33 -6.48 10.54
CA ILE A 316 9.32 -6.86 9.56
C ILE A 316 9.63 -8.21 8.91
N VAL A 317 8.67 -9.12 8.85
CA VAL A 317 8.72 -10.28 7.96
C VAL A 317 7.85 -10.02 6.72
N ALA A 318 8.46 -10.10 5.53
CA ALA A 318 7.78 -9.86 4.27
C ALA A 318 8.28 -10.82 3.19
N THR A 319 7.53 -11.00 2.12
CA THR A 319 7.90 -11.90 1.02
C THR A 319 8.82 -11.23 0.01
N ARG A 320 9.55 -12.05 -0.76
CA ARG A 320 10.26 -11.67 -2.00
C ARG A 320 9.29 -11.51 -3.17
N TRP A 321 8.14 -10.90 -2.94
CA TRP A 321 7.12 -10.71 -3.95
C TRP A 321 7.21 -9.31 -4.54
N ARG A 322 7.46 -9.24 -5.85
CA ARG A 322 7.44 -8.01 -6.64
C ARG A 322 8.34 -6.92 -6.04
N ILE A 323 7.79 -5.75 -5.75
CA ILE A 323 8.50 -4.59 -5.21
C ILE A 323 8.86 -4.71 -3.73
N LEU A 324 8.30 -5.68 -2.99
CA LEU A 324 8.49 -5.76 -1.53
C LEU A 324 9.96 -5.75 -1.11
N PRO A 325 10.88 -6.46 -1.80
CA PRO A 325 12.31 -6.36 -1.52
C PRO A 325 12.90 -4.94 -1.59
N GLU A 326 12.42 -4.07 -2.49
CA GLU A 326 12.94 -2.70 -2.65
C GLU A 326 12.62 -1.80 -1.45
N LEU A 327 11.59 -2.15 -0.67
CA LEU A 327 11.25 -1.40 0.53
C LEU A 327 12.31 -1.56 1.63
N PHE A 328 13.14 -2.59 1.58
CA PHE A 328 14.09 -2.91 2.65
C PHE A 328 15.55 -2.60 2.27
N PRO A 329 16.46 -2.49 3.25
CA PRO A 329 17.89 -2.45 2.99
C PRO A 329 18.39 -3.69 2.23
N GLU A 330 19.50 -3.56 1.53
CA GLU A 330 20.16 -4.70 0.88
C GLU A 330 20.50 -5.79 1.90
N GLY A 331 20.21 -7.05 1.56
CA GLY A 331 20.48 -8.19 2.44
C GLY A 331 19.54 -8.31 3.64
N TYR A 332 18.43 -7.57 3.69
CA TYR A 332 17.47 -7.62 4.79
C TYR A 332 17.01 -9.05 5.11
N GLU A 333 17.26 -9.50 6.34
CA GLU A 333 17.06 -10.91 6.70
C GLU A 333 15.57 -11.29 6.80
N GLY A 334 14.68 -10.33 7.02
CA GLY A 334 13.23 -10.57 7.16
C GLY A 334 12.49 -10.98 5.87
N LEU A 335 13.19 -11.03 4.73
CA LEU A 335 12.60 -11.49 3.46
C LEU A 335 12.49 -13.03 3.39
N VAL A 336 11.31 -13.51 3.01
CA VAL A 336 10.97 -14.94 2.84
C VAL A 336 10.38 -15.21 1.46
N ASP A 337 10.29 -16.48 1.05
CA ASP A 337 9.59 -16.84 -0.18
C ASP A 337 8.07 -16.82 0.00
N ILE A 338 7.31 -16.69 -1.09
CA ILE A 338 5.85 -16.72 -1.05
C ILE A 338 5.36 -18.11 -0.64
N GLN A 339 4.21 -18.19 0.04
CA GLN A 339 3.57 -19.46 0.40
C GLN A 339 4.50 -20.41 1.16
N SER A 340 5.33 -19.85 2.05
CA SER A 340 6.38 -20.57 2.79
C SER A 340 6.22 -20.34 4.31
N PRO A 341 5.19 -20.90 4.95
CA PRO A 341 4.95 -20.74 6.39
C PRO A 341 6.17 -21.13 7.24
N GLU A 342 6.96 -22.11 6.80
CA GLU A 342 8.16 -22.56 7.50
C GLU A 342 9.25 -21.48 7.53
N GLN A 343 9.44 -20.76 6.41
CA GLN A 343 10.38 -19.63 6.36
C GLN A 343 9.87 -18.45 7.19
N ILE A 344 8.56 -18.22 7.21
CA ILE A 344 7.95 -17.19 8.08
C ILE A 344 8.22 -17.55 9.54
N ALA A 345 7.96 -18.80 9.96
CA ALA A 345 8.22 -19.28 11.31
C ALA A 345 9.70 -19.15 11.70
N ASP A 346 10.62 -19.51 10.81
CA ASP A 346 12.06 -19.34 11.00
C ASP A 346 12.44 -17.87 11.26
N ARG A 347 11.82 -16.92 10.55
CA ARG A 347 12.09 -15.49 10.72
C ARG A 347 11.47 -14.94 11.99
N LEU A 348 10.22 -15.31 12.28
CA LEU A 348 9.58 -14.95 13.54
C LEU A 348 10.42 -15.41 14.72
N GLU A 349 10.88 -16.67 14.72
CA GLU A 349 11.72 -17.21 15.78
C GLU A 349 13.04 -16.45 15.96
N ARG A 350 13.71 -16.09 14.87
CA ARG A 350 14.97 -15.33 14.90
C ARG A 350 14.81 -13.91 15.43
N PHE A 351 13.66 -13.30 15.19
CA PHE A 351 13.35 -11.92 15.60
C PHE A 351 12.79 -11.81 17.02
N ILE A 352 12.44 -12.92 17.68
CA ILE A 352 11.97 -12.93 19.07
C ILE A 352 12.93 -12.13 19.96
N GLY A 353 12.41 -11.06 20.56
CA GLY A 353 13.16 -10.20 21.49
C GLY A 353 14.21 -9.31 20.81
N ARG A 354 14.16 -9.15 19.48
CA ARG A 354 14.94 -8.13 18.77
C ARG A 354 14.11 -6.88 18.53
N THR A 355 14.79 -5.75 18.45
CA THR A 355 14.22 -4.48 17.99
C THR A 355 14.76 -4.17 16.59
N ASP A 356 14.45 -2.99 16.03
CA ASP A 356 14.96 -2.59 14.71
C ASP A 356 16.49 -2.47 14.65
N GLU A 357 17.14 -3.56 14.26
CA GLU A 357 18.57 -3.66 14.00
C GLU A 357 18.93 -3.25 12.54
N ALA A 358 17.94 -3.23 11.65
CA ALA A 358 18.14 -2.97 10.22
C ALA A 358 18.03 -1.48 9.84
N GLY A 359 17.69 -0.61 10.80
CA GLY A 359 17.53 0.83 10.56
C GLY A 359 16.28 1.14 9.74
N LEU A 360 15.20 0.40 9.94
CA LEU A 360 13.91 0.60 9.29
C LEU A 360 13.29 1.94 9.65
N ARG A 361 13.40 2.39 10.90
CA ARG A 361 12.99 3.75 11.32
C ARG A 361 13.76 4.84 10.58
N ASP A 362 15.09 4.70 10.50
CA ASP A 362 15.95 5.66 9.78
C ASP A 362 15.65 5.66 8.28
N ARG A 363 15.27 4.51 7.73
CA ARG A 363 14.83 4.39 6.33
C ARG A 363 13.50 5.10 6.11
N TYR A 364 12.54 4.92 7.02
CA TYR A 364 11.27 5.65 7.03
C TYR A 364 11.49 7.16 7.00
N LEU A 365 12.28 7.68 7.95
CA LEU A 365 12.56 9.12 8.07
C LEU A 365 13.18 9.71 6.79
N ARG A 366 14.03 8.96 6.10
CA ARG A 366 14.72 9.41 4.88
C ARG A 366 13.87 9.32 3.62
N HIS A 367 12.96 8.36 3.53
CA HIS A 367 12.35 8.02 2.24
C HIS A 367 10.83 8.01 2.21
N PHE A 368 10.16 7.82 3.34
CA PHE A 368 8.72 7.52 3.38
C PHE A 368 7.91 8.48 4.25
N THR A 369 8.51 9.58 4.71
CA THR A 369 7.78 10.67 5.33
C THR A 369 6.93 11.41 4.30
N ARG A 370 5.82 12.00 4.77
CA ARG A 370 4.94 12.83 3.94
C ARG A 370 5.68 14.02 3.31
N GLU A 371 6.61 14.63 4.04
CA GLU A 371 7.45 15.74 3.54
C GLU A 371 8.35 15.28 2.38
N ALA A 372 9.11 14.20 2.55
CA ALA A 372 9.98 13.67 1.50
C ALA A 372 9.18 13.25 0.24
N PHE A 373 7.97 12.71 0.42
CA PHE A 373 7.05 12.44 -0.68
C PHE A 373 6.63 13.72 -1.40
N GLY A 374 6.18 14.74 -0.65
CA GLY A 374 5.76 16.03 -1.19
C GLY A 374 6.87 16.69 -2.01
N GLU A 375 8.10 16.73 -1.50
CA GLU A 375 9.26 17.30 -2.20
C GLU A 375 9.55 16.60 -3.53
N ARG A 376 9.55 15.26 -3.54
CA ARG A 376 9.78 14.47 -4.75
C ARG A 376 8.69 14.69 -5.79
N VAL A 377 7.42 14.72 -5.36
CA VAL A 377 6.29 14.99 -6.26
C VAL A 377 6.41 16.39 -6.84
N ARG A 378 6.64 17.42 -6.01
CA ARG A 378 6.78 18.81 -6.46
C ARG A 378 7.93 18.93 -7.48
N THR A 379 9.08 18.36 -7.17
CA THR A 379 10.25 18.33 -8.06
C THR A 379 9.93 17.67 -9.40
N ALA A 380 9.29 16.50 -9.38
CA ALA A 380 8.93 15.78 -10.60
C ALA A 380 7.91 16.56 -11.46
N LEU A 381 6.91 17.17 -10.83
CA LEU A 381 5.89 17.96 -11.52
C LEU A 381 6.46 19.25 -12.11
N LEU A 382 7.27 20.00 -11.36
CA LEU A 382 7.87 21.26 -11.83
C LEU A 382 8.88 21.04 -12.96
N SER A 383 9.53 19.88 -13.03
CA SER A 383 10.41 19.53 -14.16
C SER A 383 9.69 19.47 -15.51
N LEU A 384 8.35 19.44 -15.53
CA LEU A 384 7.56 19.47 -16.77
C LEU A 384 7.36 20.88 -17.34
N GLU A 385 7.67 21.93 -16.58
CA GLU A 385 7.60 23.33 -17.04
C GLU A 385 8.92 23.79 -17.66
N GLU A 386 10.02 23.06 -17.42
CA GLU A 386 11.36 23.33 -17.98
C GLU A 386 11.54 22.74 -19.40
N GLU A 387 10.60 21.87 -19.83
CA GLU A 387 10.56 21.16 -21.13
C GLU A 387 9.41 21.62 -22.05
#